data_AF-A0A6A0HEI4-F1
#
_entry.id   AF-A0A6A0HEI4-F1
#
_cell.length_a   1.000
_cell.length_b   1.000
_cell.length_c   1.000
_cell.angle_alpha   90.00
_cell.angle_beta   90.00
_cell.angle_gamma   90.00
#
_symmetry.space_group_name_H-M   'P 1'
#
loop_
_entity.id
_entity.type
_entity.pdbx_description
1 polymer ?
#
loop_
_entity_poly.entity_id
_entity_poly.type
_entity_poly.pdbx_seq_one_letter_code
_entity_poly.pdbx_strand_id
1 'polypeptide(L)' 'PRAAEKFESKFDNLLERLERFPFHGKLPNDETLRLDGYRIAIIDKYLVFYIVKKRIIEIHRIIHGARDYLRLLMG' A
#
# COMPACT_ATOMS: atom_id res chain seq x y z
N PRO A 1 -2.72 -5.39 22.83
CA PRO A 1 -4.09 -5.12 22.31
C PRO A 1 -4.22 -3.74 21.64
N ARG A 2 -4.12 -2.63 22.40
CA ARG A 2 -4.37 -1.27 21.89
C ARG A 2 -3.61 -0.85 20.63
N ALA A 3 -2.37 -1.31 20.47
CA ALA A 3 -1.57 -0.97 19.28
C ALA A 3 -2.09 -1.65 18.00
N ALA A 4 -2.58 -2.89 18.10
CA ALA A 4 -3.17 -3.61 16.98
C ALA A 4 -4.52 -2.98 16.57
N GLU A 5 -5.38 -2.71 17.55
CA GLU A 5 -6.67 -2.02 17.34
C GLU A 5 -6.47 -0.66 16.64
N LYS A 6 -5.48 0.13 17.10
CA LYS A 6 -5.18 1.42 16.47
C LYS A 6 -4.68 1.28 15.04
N PHE A 7 -3.93 0.23 14.73
CA PHE A 7 -3.47 -0.04 13.38
C PHE A 7 -4.63 -0.46 12.47
N GLU A 8 -5.48 -1.36 12.97
CA GLU A 8 -6.69 -1.83 12.29
C GLU A 8 -7.60 -0.66 11.92
N SER A 9 -7.95 0.21 12.87
CA SER A 9 -8.79 1.37 12.56
C SER A 9 -8.17 2.31 11.52
N LYS A 10 -6.84 2.47 11.52
CA LYS A 10 -6.18 3.27 10.47
C LYS A 10 -6.28 2.56 9.12
N PHE A 11 -6.15 1.24 9.12
CA PHE A 11 -6.20 0.44 7.91
C PHE A 11 -7.58 0.53 7.27
N ASP A 12 -8.64 0.45 8.05
CA ASP A 12 -10.01 0.65 7.57
C ASP A 12 -10.20 2.04 6.93
N ASN A 13 -9.71 3.10 7.60
CA ASN A 13 -9.75 4.45 7.03
C ASN A 13 -8.99 4.56 5.70
N LEU A 14 -7.87 3.83 5.56
CA LEU A 14 -7.15 3.75 4.30
C LEU A 14 -7.99 3.05 3.24
N LEU A 15 -8.64 1.92 3.56
CA LEU A 15 -9.49 1.19 2.62
C LEU A 15 -10.65 2.06 2.12
N GLU A 16 -11.35 2.76 3.01
CA GLU A 16 -12.43 3.68 2.61
C GLU A 16 -11.94 4.82 1.70
N ARG A 17 -10.70 5.30 1.92
CA ARG A 17 -10.09 6.32 1.07
C ARG A 17 -9.74 5.75 -0.30
N LEU A 18 -9.21 4.54 -0.34
CA LEU A 18 -8.85 3.87 -1.59
C LEU A 18 -10.10 3.50 -2.40
N GLU A 19 -11.19 3.10 -1.76
CA GLU A 19 -12.47 2.85 -2.43
C GLU A 19 -12.98 4.11 -3.17
N ARG A 20 -12.91 5.27 -2.51
CA ARG A 20 -13.33 6.56 -3.09
C ARG A 20 -12.31 7.14 -4.07
N PHE A 21 -11.02 6.95 -3.80
CA PHE A 21 -9.91 7.55 -4.53
C PHE A 21 -8.81 6.50 -4.80
N PRO A 22 -9.05 5.54 -5.71
CA PRO A 22 -8.16 4.41 -5.95
C PRO A 22 -6.76 4.82 -6.42
N PHE A 23 -6.63 6.01 -7.00
CA PHE A 23 -5.36 6.53 -7.51
C PHE A 23 -4.66 7.51 -6.55
N HIS A 24 -5.12 7.60 -5.28
CA HIS A 24 -4.54 8.49 -4.28
C HIS A 24 -3.13 8.08 -3.83
N GLY A 25 -2.78 6.79 -3.96
CA GLY A 25 -1.44 6.31 -3.60
C GLY A 25 -0.35 6.86 -4.51
N LYS A 26 0.82 7.08 -3.93
CA LYS A 26 2.01 7.57 -4.63
C LYS A 26 2.49 6.51 -5.64
N LEU A 27 3.00 6.96 -6.78
CA LEU A 27 3.78 6.09 -7.67
C LEU A 27 5.12 5.72 -7.02
N PRO A 28 5.55 4.45 -7.09
CA PRO A 28 6.89 4.04 -6.67
C PRO A 28 7.98 4.84 -7.40
N ASN A 29 9.07 5.13 -6.68
CA ASN A 29 10.25 5.73 -7.30
C ASN A 29 10.94 4.71 -8.23
N ASP A 30 10.94 3.43 -7.87
CA ASP A 30 11.42 2.34 -8.71
C ASP A 30 10.61 2.25 -10.01
N GLU A 31 11.32 2.17 -11.14
CA GLU A 31 10.70 2.21 -12.46
C GLU A 31 9.95 0.92 -12.78
N THR A 32 10.52 -0.25 -12.45
CA THR A 32 9.90 -1.56 -12.68
C THR A 32 8.56 -1.64 -11.97
N LEU A 33 8.53 -1.31 -10.67
CA LEU A 33 7.28 -1.31 -9.90
C LEU A 33 6.23 -0.34 -10.49
N ARG A 34 6.68 0.81 -10.99
CA ARG A 34 5.79 1.79 -11.61
C ARG A 34 5.20 1.27 -12.92
N LEU A 35 6.02 0.63 -13.76
CA LEU A 35 5.59 0.00 -15.01
C LEU A 35 4.64 -1.17 -14.77
N ASP A 36 4.87 -1.94 -13.70
CA ASP A 36 3.98 -3.01 -13.24
C ASP A 36 2.64 -2.49 -12.65
N GLY A 37 2.49 -1.16 -12.56
CA GLY A 37 1.24 -0.51 -12.15
C GLY A 37 1.06 -0.39 -10.63
N TYR A 38 2.12 -0.62 -9.85
CA TYR A 38 2.05 -0.48 -8.40
C TYR A 38 1.82 0.96 -7.96
N ARG A 39 1.12 1.07 -6.84
CA ARG A 39 0.94 2.28 -6.04
C ARG A 39 1.27 1.98 -4.59
N ILE A 40 1.67 3.03 -3.89
CA ILE A 40 2.06 2.97 -2.48
C ILE A 40 1.14 3.89 -1.69
N ALA A 41 0.34 3.31 -0.80
CA ALA A 41 -0.27 4.02 0.30
C ALA A 41 0.60 3.87 1.55
N ILE A 42 0.56 4.87 2.43
CA ILE A 42 1.36 4.88 3.65
C ILE A 42 0.42 4.89 4.84
N ILE A 43 0.67 3.99 5.79
CA ILE A 43 -0.06 3.94 7.06
C ILE A 43 0.95 3.81 8.20
N ASP A 44 1.09 4.89 8.97
CA ASP A 44 2.16 5.03 9.95
C ASP A 44 3.54 4.69 9.37
N LYS A 45 4.14 3.57 9.81
CA LYS A 45 5.46 3.09 9.39
C LYS A 45 5.38 2.02 8.31
N TYR A 46 4.20 1.72 7.77
CA TYR A 46 4.00 0.67 6.79
C TYR A 46 3.65 1.24 5.41
N LEU A 47 4.21 0.62 4.40
CA LEU A 47 3.94 0.83 2.98
C LEU A 47 2.97 -0.25 2.52
N VAL A 48 1.83 0.16 1.98
CA VAL A 48 0.81 -0.72 1.40
C VAL A 48 0.96 -0.65 -0.11
N PHE A 49 1.45 -1.73 -0.70
CA PHE A 49 1.62 -1.89 -2.14
C PHE A 49 0.36 -2.47 -2.74
N TYR A 50 -0.23 -1.76 -3.71
CA TYR A 50 -1.45 -2.19 -4.37
C TYR A 50 -1.47 -1.83 -5.86
N ILE A 51 -2.33 -2.51 -6.62
CA ILE A 51 -2.60 -2.24 -8.03
C ILE A 51 -4.09 -1.94 -8.20
N VAL A 52 -4.44 -1.04 -9.11
CA VAL A 52 -5.82 -0.76 -9.49
C VAL A 52 -6.10 -1.43 -10.85
N LYS A 53 -7.03 -2.40 -10.88
CA LYS A 53 -7.45 -3.10 -12.09
C LYS A 53 -8.95 -2.92 -12.30
N LYS A 54 -9.33 -2.22 -13.37
CA LYS A 54 -10.73 -1.91 -13.72
C LYS A 54 -11.48 -1.26 -12.54
N ARG A 55 -12.18 -2.04 -11.72
CA ARG A 55 -12.97 -1.60 -10.56
C ARG A 55 -12.53 -2.27 -9.25
N ILE A 56 -11.35 -2.89 -9.24
CA ILE A 56 -10.83 -3.65 -8.11
C ILE A 56 -9.47 -3.06 -7.71
N ILE A 57 -9.23 -3.01 -6.40
CA ILE A 57 -7.95 -2.66 -5.79
C ILE A 57 -7.37 -3.93 -5.19
N GLU A 58 -6.21 -4.36 -5.69
CA GLU A 58 -5.51 -5.55 -5.23
C GLU A 58 -4.37 -5.12 -4.30
N ILE A 59 -4.50 -5.38 -2.99
CA ILE A 59 -3.40 -5.17 -2.04
C ILE A 59 -2.47 -6.37 -2.10
N HIS A 60 -1.23 -6.16 -2.53
CA HIS A 60 -0.27 -7.25 -2.73
C HIS A 60 0.60 -7.48 -1.49
N ARG A 61 1.06 -6.40 -0.85
CA ARG A 61 1.97 -6.46 0.31
C ARG A 61 1.79 -5.27 1.24
N ILE A 62 2.00 -5.51 2.53
CA ILE A 62 2.13 -4.48 3.56
C ILE A 62 3.49 -4.67 4.21
N ILE A 63 4.38 -3.68 4.06
CA ILE A 63 5.80 -3.80 4.44
C ILE A 63 6.18 -2.63 5.34
N HIS A 64 6.86 -2.91 6.45
CA HIS A 64 7.41 -1.84 7.29
C HIS A 64 8.47 -1.04 6.50
N GLY A 65 8.31 0.27 6.40
CA GLY A 65 9.09 1.17 5.52
C GLY A 65 10.57 1.29 5.86
N ALA A 66 10.98 0.87 7.07
CA ALA A 66 12.41 0.75 7.43
C ALA A 66 13.09 -0.50 6.84
N ARG A 67 12.36 -1.38 6.15
CA ARG A 67 12.91 -2.58 5.51
C ARG A 67 13.18 -2.31 4.03
N ASP A 68 14.10 -3.07 3.46
CA ASP A 68 14.31 -3.11 2.00
C ASP A 68 13.08 -3.73 1.32
N TYR A 69 12.15 -2.86 0.93
CA TYR A 69 10.88 -3.29 0.35
C TYR A 69 11.06 -3.81 -1.07
N LEU A 70 12.09 -3.40 -1.81
CA LEU A 70 12.35 -3.91 -3.16
C LEU A 70 12.68 -5.40 -3.07
N ARG A 71 13.57 -5.77 -2.15
CA ARG A 71 13.88 -7.17 -1.88
C ARG A 71 12.68 -7.97 -1.37
N LEU A 72 11.84 -7.38 -0.51
CA LEU A 72 10.68 -8.09 0.06
C LEU A 72 9.48 -8.21 -0.89
N LEU A 73 9.43 -7.37 -1.93
CA LEU A 73 8.37 -7.35 -2.92
C LEU A 73 8.73 -8.15 -4.18
N MET A 74 10.00 -8.13 -4.59
CA MET A 74 10.48 -8.73 -5.84
C MET A 74 11.44 -9.91 -5.64
N GLY A 75 11.87 -10.19 -4.41
CA GLY A 75 12.75 -11.31 -4.06
C GLY A 75 12.03 -12.49 -3.43
#